data_AF-A0A7W1BEK7-F1
#
_entry.id   AF-A0A7W1BEK7-F1
#
_cell.length_a   1.000
_cell.length_b   1.000
_cell.length_c   1.000
_cell.angle_alpha   90.00
_cell.angle_beta   90.00
_cell.angle_gamma   90.00
#
_symmetry.space_group_name_H-M   'P 1'
#
loop_
_entity.id
_entity.type
_entity.pdbx_description
1 polymer ?
#
loop_
_entity_poly.entity_id
_entity_poly.type
_entity_poly.pdbx_seq_one_letter_code
_entity_poly.pdbx_strand_id
1 'polypeptide(L)'
;MLRTAPDTVRGPDVSFISSARMPPDQIPERFIRGAPDLAVEVLSPGSRWPEVEEVLADYFAGGARVVWVVDPRERRVIERYPDRPPGILANDDFLDGGDVVPGFRLGLADLF
;
A
#
# COMPACT_ATOMS: atom_id res chain seq x y z
N MET A 1 1.39 -9.84 -32.43
CA MET A 1 1.06 -8.49 -31.92
C MET A 1 1.08 -8.58 -30.40
N LEU A 2 2.20 -8.24 -29.76
CA LEU A 2 2.32 -8.25 -28.30
C LEU A 2 1.64 -6.97 -27.79
N ARG A 3 0.52 -7.10 -27.07
CA ARG A 3 -0.10 -6.00 -26.34
C ARG A 3 0.85 -5.61 -25.20
N THR A 4 1.61 -4.54 -25.37
CA THR A 4 2.16 -3.81 -24.23
C THR A 4 0.98 -3.33 -23.39
N ALA A 5 0.98 -3.68 -22.11
CA ALA A 5 -0.08 -3.37 -21.14
C ALA A 5 -0.45 -1.87 -21.20
N PRO A 6 -1.74 -1.49 -21.03
CA PRO A 6 -2.09 -0.08 -20.92
C PRO A 6 -1.38 0.56 -19.72
N ASP A 7 -1.08 1.85 -19.83
CA ASP A 7 -0.66 2.68 -18.70
C ASP A 7 -1.74 2.58 -17.61
N THR A 8 -1.44 1.83 -16.54
CA THR A 8 -2.37 1.66 -15.42
C THR A 8 -2.08 2.75 -14.40
N VAL A 9 -3.10 3.55 -14.08
CA VAL A 9 -3.03 4.57 -13.02
C VAL A 9 -3.76 4.02 -11.80
N ARG A 10 -3.04 3.89 -10.68
CA ARG A 10 -3.58 3.52 -9.37
C ARG A 10 -3.44 4.69 -8.42
N GLY A 11 -4.45 4.92 -7.59
CA GLY A 11 -4.47 5.93 -6.55
C GLY A 11 -4.86 5.26 -5.23
N PRO A 12 -3.90 4.93 -4.35
CA PRO A 12 -4.22 4.34 -3.06
C PRO A 12 -4.93 5.34 -2.17
N ASP A 13 -5.70 4.85 -1.20
CA ASP A 13 -6.39 5.71 -0.22
C ASP A 13 -5.40 6.55 0.58
N VAL A 14 -4.24 5.96 0.93
CA VAL A 14 -3.09 6.67 1.50
C VAL A 14 -1.81 6.16 0.88
N SER A 15 -0.83 7.04 0.68
CA SER A 15 0.51 6.65 0.25
C SER A 15 1.59 7.40 1.00
N PHE A 16 2.75 6.77 1.10
CA PHE A 16 3.98 7.40 1.54
C PHE A 16 5.09 7.16 0.53
N ILE A 17 5.80 8.23 0.18
CA ILE A 17 6.98 8.20 -0.67
C ILE A 17 8.10 8.90 0.09
N SER A 18 9.19 8.18 0.31
CA SER A 18 10.37 8.72 0.98
C SER A 18 11.03 9.80 0.13
N SER A 19 11.65 10.79 0.78
CA SER A 19 12.42 11.82 0.09
C SER A 19 13.64 11.26 -0.66
N ALA A 20 14.11 10.06 -0.29
CA ALA A 20 15.15 9.35 -1.03
C ALA A 20 14.66 8.86 -2.40
N ARG A 21 13.39 8.44 -2.49
CA ARG A 21 12.74 8.02 -3.74
C ARG A 21 12.22 9.22 -4.54
N MET A 22 11.65 10.22 -3.88
CA MET A 22 11.12 11.43 -4.51
C MET A 22 11.50 12.66 -3.71
N PRO A 23 12.59 13.35 -4.08
CA PRO A 23 12.99 14.60 -3.45
C PRO A 23 11.86 15.65 -3.53
N PRO A 24 11.70 16.53 -2.52
CA PRO A 24 10.60 17.50 -2.48
C PRO A 24 10.54 18.46 -3.67
N ASP A 25 11.70 18.76 -4.28
CA ASP A 25 11.84 19.61 -5.47
C ASP A 25 11.51 18.88 -6.78
N GLN A 26 11.23 17.57 -6.72
CA GLN A 26 10.94 16.70 -7.87
C GLN A 26 9.51 16.16 -7.86
N ILE A 27 8.63 16.68 -6.99
CA ILE A 27 7.23 16.28 -6.95
C ILE A 27 6.53 16.80 -8.21
N PRO A 28 6.01 15.90 -9.09
CA PRO A 28 5.36 16.33 -10.32
C PRO A 28 3.96 16.92 -10.05
N GLU A 29 3.53 17.86 -10.90
CA GLU A 29 2.15 18.38 -10.90
C GLU A 29 1.11 17.39 -11.48
N ARG A 30 1.59 16.25 -11.97
CA ARG A 30 0.83 15.19 -12.64
C ARG A 30 1.10 13.84 -11.97
N PHE A 31 0.57 12.76 -12.54
CA PHE A 31 0.81 11.41 -12.04
C PHE A 31 2.30 11.10 -11.83
N ILE A 32 2.59 10.53 -10.66
CA ILE A 32 3.90 10.01 -10.29
C ILE A 32 4.15 8.74 -11.11
N ARG A 33 5.37 8.58 -11.62
CA ARG A 33 5.79 7.34 -12.29
C ARG A 33 6.31 6.35 -11.24
N GLY A 34 5.81 5.12 -11.28
CA GLY A 34 6.12 4.09 -10.30
C GLY A 34 5.13 4.08 -9.14
N ALA A 35 5.39 3.19 -8.17
CA ALA A 35 4.56 3.03 -6.98
C ALA A 35 5.17 3.76 -5.77
N PRO A 36 4.35 4.06 -4.75
CA PRO A 36 4.86 4.61 -3.50
C PRO A 36 5.73 3.60 -2.74
N ASP A 37 6.45 4.04 -1.72
CA ASP A 37 7.18 3.11 -0.84
C ASP A 37 6.18 2.27 0.00
N LEU A 38 5.14 2.92 0.54
CA LEU A 38 3.98 2.31 1.19
C LEU A 38 2.69 2.76 0.48
N ALA A 39 1.83 1.81 0.15
CA ALA A 39 0.43 2.07 -0.21
C ALA A 39 -0.51 1.53 0.88
N VAL A 40 -1.64 2.20 1.07
CA VAL A 40 -2.71 1.74 1.98
C VAL A 40 -4.01 1.68 1.19
N GLU A 41 -4.69 0.55 1.30
CA GLU A 41 -5.99 0.29 0.68
C GLU A 41 -7.00 -0.08 1.76
N VAL A 42 -8.15 0.60 1.79
CA VAL A 42 -9.22 0.33 2.73
C VAL A 42 -10.31 -0.47 2.03
N LEU A 43 -10.56 -1.69 2.50
CA LEU A 43 -11.60 -2.55 1.92
C LEU A 43 -12.98 -1.90 2.09
N SER A 44 -13.67 -1.75 0.96
CA SER A 44 -15.05 -1.31 0.91
C SER A 44 -16.00 -2.51 1.05
N PRO A 45 -17.30 -2.28 1.36
CA PRO A 45 -18.29 -3.35 1.44
C PRO A 45 -18.39 -4.28 0.23
N GLY A 46 -18.00 -3.80 -0.96
CA GLY A 46 -18.05 -4.52 -2.23
C GLY A 46 -16.70 -5.07 -2.69
N SER A 47 -15.61 -4.83 -1.96
CA SER A 47 -14.27 -5.26 -2.36
C SER A 47 -14.19 -6.78 -2.46
N ARG A 48 -13.65 -7.27 -3.58
CA ARG A 48 -13.46 -8.70 -3.82
C ARG A 48 -11.96 -9.01 -3.81
N TRP A 49 -11.57 -10.07 -3.10
CA TRP A 49 -10.17 -10.46 -2.97
C TRP A 49 -9.41 -10.58 -4.30
N PRO A 50 -9.96 -11.17 -5.38
CA PRO A 50 -9.26 -11.21 -6.66
C PRO A 50 -8.93 -9.82 -7.23
N GLU A 51 -9.83 -8.85 -7.10
CA GLU A 51 -9.61 -7.47 -7.57
C GLU A 51 -8.56 -6.76 -6.69
N VAL A 52 -8.59 -7.02 -5.38
CA VAL A 52 -7.56 -6.52 -4.45
C VAL A 52 -6.19 -7.08 -4.84
N GLU A 53 -6.07 -8.38 -5.10
CA GLU A 53 -4.81 -9.00 -5.53
C GLU A 53 -4.27 -8.40 -6.83
N GLU A 54 -5.13 -8.05 -7.79
CA GLU A 54 -4.73 -7.35 -9.02
C GLU A 54 -4.14 -5.96 -8.71
N VAL A 55 -4.79 -5.20 -7.83
CA VAL A 55 -4.29 -3.88 -7.39
C VAL A 55 -2.95 -4.00 -6.66
N LEU A 56 -2.81 -5.00 -5.77
CA LEU A 56 -1.56 -5.27 -5.07
C LEU A 56 -0.44 -5.63 -6.04
N ALA A 57 -0.72 -6.48 -7.03
CA ALA A 57 0.25 -6.86 -8.05
C ALA A 57 0.74 -5.65 -8.85
N ASP A 58 -0.14 -4.71 -9.20
CA ASP A 58 0.25 -3.46 -9.86
C ASP A 58 1.17 -2.59 -8.99
N TYR A 59 0.87 -2.45 -7.69
CA TYR A 59 1.74 -1.70 -6.78
C TYR A 59 3.11 -2.35 -6.65
N PHE A 60 3.19 -3.67 -6.49
CA PHE A 60 4.48 -4.36 -6.39
C PHE A 60 5.27 -4.32 -7.69
N ALA A 61 4.60 -4.46 -8.84
CA ALA A 61 5.24 -4.29 -10.15
C ALA A 61 5.77 -2.86 -10.36
N GLY A 62 5.11 -1.86 -9.75
CA GLY A 62 5.57 -0.47 -9.73
C GLY A 62 6.65 -0.16 -8.68
N GLY A 63 7.03 -1.12 -7.84
CA GLY A 63 8.11 -0.97 -6.86
C GLY A 63 7.67 -0.61 -5.44
N ALA A 64 6.40 -0.87 -5.06
CA ALA A 64 5.98 -0.75 -3.67
C ALA A 64 6.74 -1.72 -2.77
N ARG A 65 7.12 -1.25 -1.58
CA ARG A 65 7.87 -2.06 -0.61
C ARG A 65 6.93 -2.81 0.34
N VAL A 66 5.80 -2.19 0.65
CA VAL A 66 4.73 -2.76 1.47
C VAL A 66 3.39 -2.17 1.05
N VAL A 67 2.34 -2.97 1.15
CA VAL A 67 0.95 -2.51 1.05
C VAL A 67 0.20 -2.94 2.30
N TRP A 68 -0.46 -2.00 2.96
CA TRP A 68 -1.37 -2.29 4.07
C TRP A 68 -2.81 -2.34 3.56
N VAL A 69 -3.42 -3.52 3.67
CA VAL A 69 -4.84 -3.70 3.35
C VAL A 69 -5.63 -3.65 4.65
N VAL A 70 -6.33 -2.54 4.87
CA VAL A 70 -7.18 -2.32 6.03
C VAL A 70 -8.53 -2.98 5.77
N ASP A 71 -8.97 -3.83 6.68
CA ASP A 71 -10.26 -4.52 6.63
C ASP A 71 -11.14 -4.00 7.78
N PRO A 72 -11.98 -2.97 7.56
CA PRO A 72 -12.82 -2.39 8.62
C PRO A 72 -13.86 -3.35 9.17
N ARG A 73 -14.27 -4.37 8.39
CA ARG A 73 -15.28 -5.35 8.83
C ARG A 73 -14.71 -6.29 9.88
N GLU A 74 -13.51 -6.79 9.62
CA GLU A 74 -12.80 -7.71 10.51
C GLU A 74 -11.89 -6.99 11.52
N ARG A 75 -11.84 -5.64 11.48
CA ARG A 75 -10.99 -4.78 12.33
C ARG A 75 -9.54 -5.28 12.39
N ARG A 76 -8.96 -5.50 11.22
CA ARG A 76 -7.59 -6.00 11.04
C ARG A 76 -6.88 -5.29 9.91
N VAL A 77 -5.57 -5.43 9.88
CA VAL A 77 -4.74 -5.03 8.73
C VAL A 77 -3.94 -6.22 8.24
N ILE A 78 -3.91 -6.40 6.93
CA ILE A 78 -3.08 -7.40 6.28
C ILE A 78 -1.89 -6.69 5.66
N GLU A 79 -0.70 -7.02 6.14
CA GLU A 79 0.55 -6.48 5.63
C GLU A 79 1.05 -7.34 4.46
N ARG A 80 1.20 -6.72 3.30
CA ARG A 80 1.60 -7.39 2.05
C ARG A 80 2.96 -6.89 1.63
N TYR A 81 3.83 -7.84 1.31
CA TYR A 81 5.20 -7.62 0.87
C TYR A 81 5.47 -8.41 -0.41
N PRO A 82 6.40 -7.96 -1.26
CA PRO A 82 6.72 -8.65 -2.51
C PRO A 82 7.49 -9.96 -2.29
N ASP A 83 8.25 -10.09 -1.20
CA ASP A 83 9.27 -11.12 -0.99
C ASP A 83 9.08 -11.94 0.29
N ARG A 84 7.98 -11.74 1.02
CA ARG A 84 7.64 -12.53 2.22
C ARG A 84 6.14 -12.79 2.36
N PRO A 85 5.76 -13.82 3.14
CA PRO A 85 4.35 -14.11 3.41
C PRO A 85 3.61 -12.91 4.05
N PRO A 86 2.28 -12.83 3.87
CA PRO A 86 1.47 -11.79 4.48
C PRO A 86 1.50 -11.85 6.00
N GLY A 87 1.56 -10.68 6.64
CA GLY A 87 1.30 -10.50 8.06
C GLY A 87 -0.17 -10.17 8.30
N ILE A 88 -0.72 -10.56 9.45
CA ILE A 88 -2.07 -10.16 9.87
C ILE A 88 -1.93 -9.53 11.25
N LEU A 89 -2.38 -8.29 11.36
CA LEU A 89 -2.44 -7.52 12.60
C LEU A 89 -3.88 -7.42 13.05
N ALA A 90 -4.14 -7.76 14.30
CA ALA A 90 -5.43 -7.67 14.96
C ALA A 90 -5.45 -6.50 15.95
N ASN A 91 -6.59 -6.29 16.61
CA ASN A 91 -6.90 -5.06 17.33
C ASN A 91 -5.86 -4.65 18.42
N ASP A 92 -5.20 -5.61 19.05
CA ASP A 92 -4.20 -5.36 20.11
C ASP A 92 -2.77 -5.18 19.56
N ASP A 93 -2.59 -5.31 18.25
CA ASP A 93 -1.30 -5.12 17.57
C ASP A 93 -1.06 -3.65 17.22
N PHE A 94 0.11 -3.38 16.64
CA PHE A 94 0.52 -2.06 16.16
C PHE A 94 0.89 -2.13 14.70
N LEU A 95 0.44 -1.14 13.91
CA LEU A 95 1.06 -0.83 12.64
C LEU A 95 2.43 -0.21 12.92
N ASP A 96 3.48 -0.80 12.35
CA ASP A 96 4.85 -0.33 12.47
C ASP A 96 5.38 0.01 11.09
N GLY A 97 5.78 1.27 10.89
CA GLY A 97 6.32 1.73 9.61
C GLY A 97 7.65 1.10 9.24
N GLY A 98 8.33 0.44 10.20
CA GLY A 98 9.60 -0.22 9.98
C GLY A 98 10.64 0.70 9.35
N ASP A 99 11.32 0.21 8.33
CA ASP A 99 12.29 0.97 7.53
C ASP A 99 11.64 1.69 6.33
N VAL A 100 10.34 1.51 6.11
CA VAL A 100 9.59 2.19 5.04
C VAL A 100 9.14 3.56 5.51
N VAL A 101 8.57 3.66 6.71
CA VAL A 101 8.19 4.91 7.37
C VAL A 101 8.82 4.95 8.78
N PRO A 102 10.13 5.26 8.88
CA PRO A 102 10.85 5.17 10.14
C PRO A 102 10.21 6.00 11.26
N GLY A 103 9.98 5.34 12.41
CA GLY A 103 9.40 5.96 13.61
C GLY A 103 7.87 6.07 13.59
N PHE A 104 7.20 5.66 12.51
CA PHE A 104 5.74 5.56 12.50
C PHE A 104 5.30 4.35 13.32
N ARG A 105 4.39 4.58 14.26
CA ARG A 105 3.71 3.52 15.01
C ARG A 105 2.29 3.95 15.36
N LEU A 106 1.32 3.07 15.13
CA LEU A 106 -0.09 3.31 15.43
C LEU A 106 -0.69 2.05 16.08
N GLY A 107 -1.31 2.19 17.26
CA GLY A 107 -2.06 1.10 17.86
C GLY A 107 -3.28 0.79 17.00
N LEU A 108 -3.51 -0.49 16.68
CA LEU A 108 -4.57 -0.83 15.73
C LEU A 108 -5.97 -0.54 16.29
N ALA A 109 -6.13 -0.61 17.62
CA ALA A 109 -7.33 -0.16 18.32
C ALA A 109 -7.68 1.32 18.11
N ASP A 110 -6.71 2.19 17.80
CA ASP A 110 -6.95 3.61 17.53
C ASP A 110 -7.41 3.87 16.08
N LEU A 111 -7.25 2.88 15.19
CA LEU A 111 -7.64 2.98 13.78
C LEU A 111 -9.14 2.69 13.55
N PHE A 112 -9.78 1.93 14.45
CA PHE A 112 -11.15 1.41 14.29
C PHE A 112 -12.08 1.82 15.44
#